data_AF-A0A7C3VWP6-F1
#
_entry.id   AF-A0A7C3VWP6-F1
#
_cell.length_a   1.000
_cell.length_b   1.000
_cell.length_c   1.000
_cell.angle_alpha   90.00
_cell.angle_beta   90.00
_cell.angle_gamma   90.00
#
_symmetry.space_group_name_H-M   'P 1'
#
loop_
_entity.id
_entity.type
_entity.pdbx_description
1 polymer ?
#
loop_
_entity_poly.entity_id
_entity_poly.type
_entity_poly.pdbx_seq_one_letter_code
_entity_poly.pdbx_strand_id
1 'polypeptide(L)'
;KSTPGPAFDLIGKGYFAVLIDQGEGTTPYSGLTPIAGQSLSDCATTYFDQSEQLPTRFSLTFGRSTQPNQDESWRAGGIMLQHLAKASPLKVGLTQEQAEIALGDVEEENWTRANMLLDSVEDLELIGPHVSPTKLLYRLFHEEEPRVFEPQKVHFGCTCSPERVRKALSIYSDKDIATMTTDEGVVTADCQFCGAHYRLDPDDLGFQAAERKNGG
;
A
#
# COMPACT_ATOMS: atom_id res chain seq x y z
N LYS A 1 -18.99 -11.39 -13.86
CA LYS A 1 -18.61 -12.75 -14.32
C LYS A 1 -17.13 -12.90 -14.03
N SER A 2 -16.75 -13.71 -13.04
CA SER A 2 -15.32 -13.99 -12.76
C SER A 2 -14.78 -14.85 -13.90
N THR A 3 -13.84 -14.31 -14.66
CA THR A 3 -13.14 -15.04 -15.71
C THR A 3 -12.17 -16.01 -15.02
N PRO A 4 -12.16 -17.31 -15.35
CA PRO A 4 -11.22 -18.25 -14.76
C PRO A 4 -9.82 -17.98 -15.30
N GLY A 5 -8.90 -17.59 -14.41
CA GLY A 5 -7.49 -17.31 -14.66
C GLY A 5 -6.82 -16.76 -13.40
N PRO A 6 -5.47 -16.74 -13.31
CA PRO A 6 -4.77 -16.03 -12.25
C PRO A 6 -5.24 -14.57 -12.20
N ALA A 7 -5.59 -14.07 -11.01
CA ALA A 7 -6.17 -12.73 -10.87
C ALA A 7 -5.26 -11.62 -11.44
N PHE A 8 -3.94 -11.84 -11.45
CA PHE A 8 -2.95 -10.90 -11.98
C PHE A 8 -3.07 -10.68 -13.49
N ASP A 9 -3.45 -11.70 -14.26
CA ASP A 9 -3.57 -11.61 -15.73
C ASP A 9 -4.68 -10.63 -16.15
N LEU A 10 -5.64 -10.34 -15.27
CA LEU A 10 -6.71 -9.37 -15.50
C LEU A 10 -6.20 -7.93 -15.59
N ILE A 11 -5.00 -7.64 -15.05
CA ILE A 11 -4.39 -6.32 -15.11
C ILE A 11 -3.91 -5.99 -16.53
N GLY A 12 -3.46 -7.02 -17.28
CA GLY A 12 -2.96 -6.86 -18.63
C GLY A 12 -1.58 -6.17 -18.69
N LYS A 13 -1.31 -5.48 -19.80
CA LYS A 13 -0.07 -4.75 -20.02
C LYS A 13 -0.21 -3.30 -19.55
N GLY A 14 0.79 -2.81 -18.84
CA GLY A 14 0.79 -1.43 -18.35
C GLY A 14 2.03 -1.12 -17.53
N TYR A 15 1.90 -0.11 -16.67
CA TYR A 15 2.96 0.35 -15.78
C TYR A 15 2.50 0.26 -14.32
N PHE A 16 3.42 -0.10 -13.45
CA PHE A 16 3.31 0.04 -12.00
C PHE A 16 3.89 1.40 -11.61
N ALA A 17 3.07 2.24 -10.97
CA ALA A 17 3.42 3.59 -10.58
C ALA A 17 3.42 3.71 -9.05
N VAL A 18 4.49 4.25 -8.49
CA VAL A 18 4.55 4.66 -7.08
C VAL A 18 4.66 6.17 -7.04
N LEU A 19 3.75 6.80 -6.29
CA LEU A 19 3.74 8.23 -6.06
C LEU A 19 3.88 8.47 -4.55
N ILE A 20 4.91 9.23 -4.18
CA ILE A 20 5.23 9.57 -2.80
C ILE A 20 5.02 11.06 -2.63
N ASP A 21 3.99 11.41 -1.86
CA ASP A 21 3.72 12.77 -1.40
C ASP A 21 4.23 12.91 0.04
N GLN A 22 5.16 13.83 0.26
CA GLN A 22 5.77 14.10 1.57
C GLN A 22 5.11 15.28 2.30
N GLY A 23 4.06 15.86 1.73
CA GLY A 23 3.29 16.96 2.31
C GLY A 23 3.61 18.33 1.73
N GLU A 24 3.07 19.37 2.38
CA GLU A 24 3.08 20.73 1.87
C GLU A 24 4.50 21.26 1.59
N GLY A 25 4.66 21.91 0.44
CA GLY A 25 5.94 22.48 0.01
C GLY A 25 6.91 21.47 -0.61
N THR A 26 6.55 20.19 -0.69
CA THR A 26 7.32 19.17 -1.41
C THR A 26 6.72 18.91 -2.79
N THR A 27 7.58 18.65 -3.77
CA THR A 27 7.11 18.14 -5.06
C THR A 27 6.96 16.63 -4.93
N PRO A 28 5.80 16.04 -5.25
CA PRO A 28 5.62 14.60 -5.19
C PRO A 28 6.66 13.89 -6.05
N TYR A 29 7.26 12.84 -5.50
CA TYR A 29 8.15 11.95 -6.24
C TYR A 29 7.31 10.86 -6.91
N SER A 30 7.63 10.53 -8.16
CA SER A 30 6.98 9.46 -8.90
C SER A 30 7.98 8.58 -9.61
N GLY A 31 7.89 7.26 -9.39
CA GLY A 31 8.63 6.28 -10.17
C GLY A 31 7.68 5.34 -10.91
N LEU A 32 8.09 4.91 -12.11
CA LEU A 32 7.30 4.11 -13.03
C LEU A 32 8.14 2.94 -13.52
N THR A 33 7.59 1.74 -13.41
CA THR A 33 8.18 0.51 -13.97
C THR A 33 7.12 -0.23 -14.78
N PRO A 34 7.50 -1.05 -15.77
CA PRO A 34 6.53 -1.91 -16.44
C PRO A 34 5.94 -2.91 -15.44
N ILE A 35 4.67 -3.29 -15.65
CA ILE A 35 4.10 -4.44 -14.93
C ILE A 35 4.93 -5.67 -15.30
N ALA A 36 5.55 -6.27 -14.30
CA ALA A 36 6.52 -7.36 -14.44
C ALA A 36 6.23 -8.48 -13.43
N GLY A 37 6.66 -9.70 -13.77
CA GLY A 37 6.46 -10.88 -12.94
C GLY A 37 5.05 -11.48 -13.09
N GLN A 38 4.56 -12.09 -12.01
CA GLN A 38 3.28 -12.81 -11.97
C GLN A 38 2.36 -12.31 -10.84
N SER A 39 2.77 -11.26 -10.11
CA SER A 39 2.04 -10.69 -8.99
C SER A 39 2.33 -9.20 -8.81
N LEU A 40 1.47 -8.52 -8.04
CA LEU A 40 1.72 -7.14 -7.63
C LEU A 40 2.98 -7.01 -6.75
N SER A 41 3.33 -8.06 -6.01
CA SER A 41 4.57 -8.13 -5.23
C SER A 41 5.80 -8.12 -6.13
N ASP A 42 5.78 -8.83 -7.26
CA ASP A 42 6.88 -8.83 -8.22
C ASP A 42 7.05 -7.45 -8.88
N CYS A 43 5.93 -6.78 -9.19
CA CYS A 43 5.94 -5.40 -9.66
C CYS A 43 6.58 -4.46 -8.63
N ALA A 44 6.20 -4.58 -7.36
CA ALA A 44 6.78 -3.78 -6.27
C ALA A 44 8.29 -4.08 -6.09
N THR A 45 8.71 -5.34 -6.11
CA THR A 45 10.14 -5.71 -6.07
C THR A 45 10.89 -5.11 -7.25
N THR A 46 10.34 -5.20 -8.47
CA THR A 46 10.94 -4.59 -9.67
C THR A 46 11.07 -3.08 -9.54
N TYR A 47 10.06 -2.42 -8.96
CA TYR A 47 10.11 -0.99 -8.66
C TYR A 47 11.28 -0.64 -7.73
N PHE A 48 11.42 -1.33 -6.60
CA PHE A 48 12.50 -1.05 -5.64
C PHE A 48 13.88 -1.35 -6.21
N ASP A 49 14.02 -2.39 -7.01
CA ASP A 49 15.27 -2.74 -7.70
C ASP A 49 15.67 -1.67 -8.74
N GLN A 50 14.74 -1.25 -9.60
CA GLN A 50 15.05 -0.36 -10.72
C GLN A 50 15.01 1.12 -10.37
N SER A 51 14.07 1.55 -9.53
CA SER A 51 13.83 2.98 -9.25
C SER A 51 14.54 3.45 -7.99
N GLU A 52 14.55 2.62 -6.93
CA GLU A 52 15.17 2.98 -5.65
C GLU A 52 16.59 2.40 -5.49
N GLN A 53 16.97 1.41 -6.31
CA GLN A 53 18.23 0.64 -6.16
C GLN A 53 18.39 0.03 -4.76
N LEU A 54 17.27 -0.40 -4.18
CA LEU A 54 17.23 -1.03 -2.86
C LEU A 54 16.76 -2.48 -3.00
N PRO A 55 17.63 -3.47 -2.76
CA PRO A 55 17.23 -4.87 -2.72
C PRO A 55 16.07 -5.06 -1.75
N THR A 56 14.89 -5.38 -2.29
CA THR A 56 13.64 -5.46 -1.52
C THR A 56 12.85 -6.68 -1.96
N ARG A 57 12.42 -7.49 -0.99
CA ARG A 57 11.55 -8.64 -1.21
C ARG A 57 10.26 -8.51 -0.40
N PHE A 58 9.21 -9.06 -0.97
CA PHE A 58 7.90 -9.16 -0.35
C PHE A 58 7.49 -10.63 -0.27
N SER A 59 6.98 -11.04 0.89
CA SER A 59 6.19 -12.25 1.04
C SER A 59 4.80 -11.81 1.48
N LEU A 60 3.83 -11.82 0.56
CA LEU A 60 2.46 -11.38 0.81
C LEU A 60 1.51 -12.54 0.55
N THR A 61 0.51 -12.70 1.42
CA THR A 61 -0.52 -13.71 1.24
C THR A 61 -1.86 -13.18 1.75
N PHE A 62 -2.93 -13.77 1.25
CA PHE A 62 -4.29 -13.47 1.68
C PHE A 62 -5.16 -14.73 1.59
N GLY A 63 -6.17 -14.80 2.43
CA GLY A 63 -7.03 -15.98 2.50
C GLY A 63 -8.28 -15.73 3.32
N ARG A 64 -9.23 -16.65 3.18
CA ARG A 64 -10.45 -16.66 3.99
C ARG A 64 -10.19 -17.41 5.29
N SER A 65 -10.48 -16.77 6.40
CA SER A 65 -10.38 -17.33 7.73
C SER A 65 -11.77 -17.72 8.21
N THR A 66 -11.89 -18.98 8.62
CA THR A 66 -13.07 -19.49 9.33
C THR A 66 -12.62 -19.93 10.72
N GLN A 67 -13.29 -19.42 11.75
CA GLN A 67 -13.01 -19.76 13.15
C GLN A 67 -14.29 -20.21 13.83
N PRO A 68 -14.23 -21.11 14.82
CA PRO A 68 -15.41 -21.48 15.59
C PRO A 68 -16.08 -20.24 16.17
N ASN A 69 -17.40 -20.13 15.99
CA ASN A 69 -18.23 -19.01 16.45
C ASN A 69 -17.88 -17.63 15.84
N GLN A 70 -17.28 -17.59 14.66
CA GLN A 70 -17.08 -16.36 13.89
C GLN A 70 -17.48 -16.55 12.43
N ASP A 71 -17.98 -15.47 11.82
CA ASP A 71 -18.26 -15.45 10.39
C ASP A 71 -16.96 -15.55 9.56
N GLU A 72 -17.09 -16.07 8.35
CA GLU A 72 -16.00 -16.09 7.38
C GLU A 72 -15.52 -14.65 7.13
N SER A 73 -14.21 -14.42 7.28
CA SER A 73 -13.60 -13.12 7.05
C SER A 73 -12.32 -13.23 6.23
N TRP A 74 -12.02 -12.21 5.44
CA TRP A 74 -10.75 -12.14 4.71
C TRP A 74 -9.63 -11.69 5.64
N ARG A 75 -8.47 -12.30 5.48
CA ARG A 75 -7.23 -11.89 6.12
C ARG A 75 -6.15 -11.73 5.07
N ALA A 76 -5.31 -10.74 5.25
CA ALA A 76 -4.13 -10.49 4.44
C ALA A 76 -2.97 -10.15 5.38
N GLY A 77 -1.77 -10.53 4.98
CA GLY A 77 -0.58 -10.41 5.79
C GLY A 77 0.66 -10.55 4.93
N GLY A 78 1.79 -10.09 5.45
CA GLY A 78 3.02 -10.16 4.71
C GLY A 78 4.22 -9.62 5.46
N ILE A 79 5.38 -9.88 4.89
CA ILE A 79 6.68 -9.37 5.33
C ILE A 79 7.32 -8.64 4.14
N MET A 80 7.84 -7.45 4.42
CA MET A 80 8.76 -6.75 3.54
C MET A 80 10.16 -6.86 4.15
N LEU A 81 11.11 -7.38 3.37
CA LEU A 81 12.52 -7.42 3.73
C LEU A 81 13.27 -6.46 2.80
N GLN A 82 14.02 -5.53 3.36
CA GLN A 82 14.73 -4.50 2.59
C GLN A 82 16.17 -4.37 3.10
N HIS A 83 17.13 -4.40 2.18
CA HIS A 83 18.53 -4.14 2.49
C HIS A 83 18.77 -2.63 2.59
N LEU A 84 19.19 -2.17 3.76
CA LEU A 84 19.57 -0.77 3.98
C LEU A 84 21.09 -0.69 4.06
N ALA A 85 21.70 0.12 3.20
CA ALA A 85 23.13 0.38 3.27
C ALA A 85 23.50 0.97 4.64
N LYS A 86 24.44 0.34 5.35
CA LYS A 86 25.02 0.92 6.57
C LYS A 86 26.15 1.86 6.20
N ALA A 87 26.32 2.93 6.99
CA ALA A 87 27.54 3.72 6.98
C ALA A 87 28.73 2.78 7.33
N SER A 88 29.72 2.75 6.44
CA SER A 88 30.85 1.82 6.46
C SER A 88 31.58 1.81 7.81
N PRO A 89 31.60 0.69 8.57
CA PRO A 89 32.49 0.55 9.71
C PRO A 89 33.90 0.27 9.19
N LEU A 90 34.81 1.24 9.33
CA LEU A 90 36.24 1.06 9.07
C LEU A 90 36.76 -0.18 9.83
N LYS A 91 37.03 -1.28 9.12
CA LYS A 91 37.73 -2.45 9.67
C LYS A 91 39.21 -2.08 9.87
N VAL A 92 39.69 -2.13 11.11
CA VAL A 92 41.09 -1.80 11.46
C VAL A 92 42.04 -2.82 10.82
N GLY A 93 42.97 -2.34 9.99
CA GLY A 93 44.05 -3.16 9.42
C GLY A 93 43.89 -3.58 7.96
N LEU A 94 42.80 -3.19 7.28
CA LEU A 94 42.62 -3.37 5.84
C LEU A 94 42.85 -2.04 5.11
N THR A 95 43.32 -2.09 3.85
CA THR A 95 43.22 -0.91 2.98
C THR A 95 41.76 -0.62 2.71
N GLN A 96 41.44 0.62 2.32
CA GLN A 96 40.06 1.03 2.03
C GLN A 96 39.39 0.10 1.00
N GLU A 97 40.10 -0.27 -0.07
CA GLU A 97 39.61 -1.17 -1.12
C GLU A 97 39.36 -2.60 -0.59
N GLN A 98 40.24 -3.12 0.26
CA GLN A 98 40.05 -4.45 0.87
C GLN A 98 38.92 -4.45 1.91
N ALA A 99 38.75 -3.35 2.64
CA ALA A 99 37.65 -3.19 3.58
C ALA A 99 36.31 -3.12 2.84
N GLU A 100 36.25 -2.40 1.72
CA GLU A 100 35.05 -2.29 0.86
C GLU A 100 34.65 -3.65 0.28
N ILE A 101 35.59 -4.41 -0.30
CA ILE A 101 35.31 -5.75 -0.84
C ILE A 101 34.84 -6.70 0.27
N ALA A 102 35.57 -6.77 1.39
CA ALA A 102 35.23 -7.65 2.50
C ALA A 102 33.99 -7.21 3.29
N LEU A 103 33.47 -6.00 3.06
CA LEU A 103 32.17 -5.56 3.56
C LEU A 103 31.07 -5.98 2.57
N GLY A 104 31.30 -5.81 1.27
CA GLY A 104 30.37 -6.26 0.22
C GLY A 104 30.05 -7.75 0.29
N ASP A 105 31.06 -8.61 0.41
CA ASP A 105 30.85 -10.07 0.50
C ASP A 105 29.99 -10.45 1.72
N VAL A 106 30.24 -9.80 2.87
CA VAL A 106 29.48 -10.06 4.10
C VAL A 106 28.04 -9.54 3.98
N GLU A 107 27.83 -8.39 3.33
CA GLU A 107 26.50 -7.86 3.07
C GLU A 107 25.69 -8.77 2.13
N GLU A 108 26.32 -9.31 1.08
CA GLU A 108 25.70 -10.26 0.16
C GLU A 108 25.33 -11.58 0.85
N GLU A 109 26.23 -12.11 1.70
CA GLU A 109 25.95 -13.30 2.50
C GLU A 109 24.80 -13.07 3.49
N ASN A 110 24.80 -11.93 4.20
CA ASN A 110 23.72 -11.56 5.13
C ASN A 110 22.38 -11.42 4.41
N TRP A 111 22.38 -10.77 3.24
CA TRP A 111 21.19 -10.66 2.40
C TRP A 111 20.69 -12.03 1.96
N THR A 112 21.58 -12.89 1.46
CA THR A 112 21.25 -14.25 1.04
C THR A 112 20.63 -15.06 2.18
N ARG A 113 21.21 -14.99 3.38
CA ARG A 113 20.68 -15.69 4.56
C ARG A 113 19.31 -15.15 4.97
N ALA A 114 19.14 -13.83 5.03
CA ALA A 114 17.86 -13.22 5.37
C ALA A 114 16.75 -13.64 4.39
N ASN A 115 17.08 -13.79 3.11
CA ASN A 115 16.18 -14.34 2.10
C ASN A 115 15.82 -15.80 2.34
N MET A 116 16.80 -16.66 2.65
CA MET A 116 16.55 -18.06 2.99
C MET A 116 15.63 -18.21 4.20
N LEU A 117 15.80 -17.36 5.22
CA LEU A 117 14.92 -17.31 6.39
C LEU A 117 13.51 -16.89 5.98
N LEU A 118 13.38 -15.82 5.19
CA LEU A 118 12.08 -15.36 4.68
C LEU A 118 11.37 -16.43 3.85
N ASP A 119 12.09 -17.19 3.02
CA ASP A 119 11.52 -18.26 2.19
C ASP A 119 10.97 -19.44 3.03
N SER A 120 11.31 -19.53 4.32
CA SER A 120 10.77 -20.53 5.25
C SER A 120 9.43 -20.15 5.90
N VAL A 121 8.89 -18.97 5.58
CA VAL A 121 7.61 -18.50 6.11
C VAL A 121 6.44 -19.29 5.52
N GLU A 122 5.49 -19.68 6.37
CA GLU A 122 4.27 -20.35 5.94
C GLU A 122 3.08 -19.37 5.86
N ASP A 123 2.14 -19.64 4.96
CA ASP A 123 0.93 -18.81 4.81
C ASP A 123 0.16 -18.66 6.13
N LEU A 124 0.03 -19.74 6.91
CA LEU A 124 -0.67 -19.71 8.19
C LEU A 124 0.08 -18.90 9.26
N GLU A 125 1.38 -18.70 9.13
CA GLU A 125 2.11 -17.80 10.02
C GLU A 125 1.89 -16.34 9.65
N LEU A 126 1.69 -16.04 8.36
CA LEU A 126 1.42 -14.69 7.86
C LEU A 126 -0.02 -14.23 8.13
N ILE A 127 -1.00 -15.09 7.88
CA ILE A 127 -2.43 -14.73 7.94
C ILE A 127 -3.25 -15.51 8.98
N GLY A 128 -2.66 -16.49 9.66
CA GLY A 128 -3.36 -17.26 10.68
C GLY A 128 -3.62 -16.46 11.97
N PRO A 129 -4.57 -16.93 12.81
CA PRO A 129 -4.92 -16.24 14.07
C PRO A 129 -3.93 -16.48 15.21
N HIS A 130 -2.98 -17.41 15.04
CA HIS A 130 -2.20 -17.94 16.15
C HIS A 130 -0.81 -17.34 16.29
N VAL A 131 -0.26 -16.79 15.21
CA VAL A 131 1.08 -16.19 15.20
C VAL A 131 0.93 -14.67 15.12
N SER A 132 1.51 -13.95 16.08
CA SER A 132 1.57 -12.49 16.02
C SER A 132 2.77 -12.05 15.16
N PRO A 133 2.73 -10.85 14.54
CA PRO A 133 3.85 -10.36 13.73
C PRO A 133 5.19 -10.36 14.48
N THR A 134 5.20 -9.96 15.74
CA THR A 134 6.41 -9.99 16.60
C THR A 134 6.95 -11.40 16.80
N LYS A 135 6.08 -12.39 17.03
CA LYS A 135 6.50 -13.79 17.18
C LYS A 135 7.04 -14.34 15.88
N LEU A 136 6.45 -13.95 14.75
CA LEU A 136 6.93 -14.35 13.43
C LEU A 136 8.33 -13.80 13.15
N LEU A 137 8.58 -12.52 13.41
CA LEU A 137 9.92 -11.93 13.27
C LEU A 137 10.96 -12.64 14.12
N TYR A 138 10.62 -12.99 15.37
CA TYR A 138 11.50 -13.77 16.21
C TYR A 138 11.72 -15.19 15.65
N ARG A 139 10.64 -15.89 15.24
CA ARG A 139 10.74 -17.24 14.64
C ARG A 139 11.70 -17.25 13.44
N LEU A 140 11.59 -16.25 12.56
CA LEU A 140 12.41 -16.16 11.36
C LEU A 140 13.85 -15.72 11.65
N PHE A 141 14.05 -14.74 12.54
CA PHE A 141 15.33 -14.04 12.65
C PHE A 141 15.98 -14.11 14.04
N HIS A 142 15.57 -14.99 14.95
CA HIS A 142 16.09 -15.03 16.33
C HIS A 142 17.63 -15.13 16.44
N GLU A 143 18.31 -15.80 15.52
CA GLU A 143 19.78 -15.90 15.49
C GLU A 143 20.47 -14.61 15.02
N GLU A 144 19.72 -13.69 14.39
CA GLU A 144 20.21 -12.39 13.88
C GLU A 144 20.01 -11.24 14.87
N GLU A 145 19.62 -11.54 16.12
CA GLU A 145 19.37 -10.57 17.20
C GLU A 145 18.49 -9.36 16.79
N PRO A 146 17.26 -9.59 16.29
CA PRO A 146 16.47 -8.56 15.64
C PRO A 146 15.95 -7.55 16.67
N ARG A 147 16.07 -6.27 16.33
CA ARG A 147 15.42 -5.20 17.09
C ARG A 147 13.97 -5.06 16.65
N VAL A 148 13.05 -5.38 17.55
CA VAL A 148 11.60 -5.25 17.32
C VAL A 148 11.10 -3.88 17.82
N PHE A 149 10.31 -3.20 17.01
CA PHE A 149 9.66 -1.93 17.36
C PHE A 149 8.18 -2.14 17.75
N GLU A 150 7.59 -1.11 18.36
CA GLU A 150 6.17 -1.12 18.71
C GLU A 150 5.27 -1.22 17.46
N PRO A 151 4.27 -2.13 17.45
CA PRO A 151 3.41 -2.32 16.30
C PRO A 151 2.48 -1.12 16.09
N GLN A 152 2.38 -0.66 14.85
CA GLN A 152 1.41 0.34 14.44
C GLN A 152 0.17 -0.33 13.85
N LYS A 153 -1.02 0.04 14.35
CA LYS A 153 -2.28 -0.50 13.85
C LYS A 153 -2.63 0.14 12.51
N VAL A 154 -2.76 -0.69 11.48
CA VAL A 154 -3.26 -0.28 10.16
C VAL A 154 -4.77 -0.47 10.12
N HIS A 155 -5.48 0.54 9.62
CA HIS A 155 -6.91 0.49 9.37
C HIS A 155 -7.20 1.08 8.00
N PHE A 156 -8.29 0.64 7.38
CA PHE A 156 -8.78 1.29 6.18
C PHE A 156 -9.19 2.74 6.52
N GLY A 157 -8.68 3.70 5.75
CA GLY A 157 -8.95 5.12 5.93
C GLY A 157 -9.23 5.80 4.60
N CYS A 158 -10.46 6.29 4.43
CA CYS A 158 -10.81 7.15 3.31
C CYS A 158 -11.18 8.52 3.84
N THR A 159 -10.67 9.56 3.17
CA THR A 159 -10.88 10.94 3.60
C THR A 159 -12.10 11.59 2.94
N CYS A 160 -12.89 10.85 2.16
CA CYS A 160 -14.12 11.36 1.58
C CYS A 160 -15.12 11.73 2.69
N SER A 161 -15.89 12.78 2.45
CA SER A 161 -17.01 13.17 3.31
C SER A 161 -18.05 13.91 2.47
N PRO A 162 -19.31 14.03 2.96
CA PRO A 162 -20.33 14.80 2.26
C PRO A 162 -19.86 16.24 1.95
N GLU A 163 -19.15 16.89 2.86
CA GLU A 163 -18.62 18.25 2.71
C GLU A 163 -17.60 18.34 1.57
N ARG A 164 -16.72 17.34 1.46
CA ARG A 164 -15.74 17.29 0.35
C ARG A 164 -16.42 17.03 -0.99
N VAL A 165 -17.46 16.22 -1.03
CA VAL A 165 -18.26 16.01 -2.25
C VAL A 165 -18.97 17.30 -2.66
N ARG A 166 -19.62 17.99 -1.70
CA ARG A 166 -20.25 19.30 -1.98
C ARG A 166 -19.22 20.32 -2.49
N LYS A 167 -18.02 20.36 -1.90
CA LYS A 167 -16.92 21.23 -2.35
C LYS A 167 -16.46 20.88 -3.78
N ALA A 168 -16.39 19.60 -4.13
CA ALA A 168 -16.06 19.20 -5.50
C ALA A 168 -17.14 19.63 -6.50
N LEU A 169 -18.41 19.61 -6.08
CA LEU A 169 -19.56 20.02 -6.90
C LEU A 169 -19.78 21.54 -6.92
N SER A 170 -19.05 22.33 -6.12
CA SER A 170 -19.27 23.78 -6.02
C SER A 170 -18.89 24.55 -7.27
N ILE A 171 -18.22 23.92 -8.25
CA ILE A 171 -17.84 24.54 -9.52
C ILE A 171 -18.97 24.52 -10.56
N TYR A 172 -20.02 23.73 -10.33
CA TYR A 172 -21.13 23.57 -11.27
C TYR A 172 -22.22 24.62 -11.05
N SER A 173 -22.93 24.96 -12.13
CA SER A 173 -24.13 25.81 -12.06
C SER A 173 -25.36 25.01 -11.65
N ASP A 174 -26.40 25.69 -11.15
CA ASP A 174 -27.70 25.07 -10.84
C ASP A 174 -28.29 24.32 -12.04
N LYS A 175 -28.03 24.80 -13.26
CA LYS A 175 -28.48 24.12 -14.48
C LYS A 175 -27.77 22.78 -14.68
N ASP A 176 -26.47 22.74 -14.41
CA ASP A 176 -25.69 21.49 -14.49
C ASP A 176 -26.11 20.54 -13.37
N ILE A 177 -26.28 21.05 -12.14
CA ILE A 177 -26.79 20.28 -11.00
C ILE A 177 -28.17 19.69 -11.32
N ALA A 178 -29.09 20.47 -11.88
CA ALA A 178 -30.42 19.98 -12.28
C ALA A 178 -30.35 18.85 -13.34
N THR A 179 -29.31 18.86 -14.19
CA THR A 179 -29.08 17.77 -15.16
C THR A 179 -28.51 16.51 -14.50
N MET A 180 -27.84 16.66 -13.36
CA MET A 180 -27.32 15.56 -12.53
C MET A 180 -28.35 15.02 -11.54
N THR A 181 -29.43 15.76 -11.29
CA THR A 181 -30.51 15.36 -10.39
C THR A 181 -31.28 14.18 -10.99
N THR A 182 -31.38 13.11 -10.21
CA THR A 182 -32.13 11.90 -10.56
C THR A 182 -33.64 12.13 -10.49
N ASP A 183 -34.44 11.19 -11.03
CA ASP A 183 -35.90 11.22 -10.94
C ASP A 183 -36.43 11.23 -9.49
N GLU A 184 -35.61 10.81 -8.53
CA GLU A 184 -35.91 10.86 -7.08
C GLU A 184 -35.66 12.25 -6.46
N GLY A 185 -35.25 13.24 -7.26
CA GLY A 185 -34.98 14.61 -6.78
C GLY A 185 -33.66 14.78 -6.03
N VAL A 186 -32.73 13.82 -6.14
CA VAL A 186 -31.41 13.88 -5.47
C VAL A 186 -30.27 13.80 -6.47
N VAL A 187 -29.12 14.38 -6.10
CA VAL A 187 -27.83 14.11 -6.76
C VAL A 187 -27.12 12.99 -6.01
N THR A 188 -26.61 12.00 -6.74
CA THR A 188 -25.83 10.89 -6.16
C THR A 188 -24.36 11.01 -6.53
N ALA A 189 -23.48 10.61 -5.61
CA ALA A 189 -22.04 10.58 -5.84
C ALA A 189 -21.40 9.39 -5.13
N ASP A 190 -20.55 8.67 -5.87
CA ASP A 190 -19.88 7.48 -5.37
C ASP A 190 -18.39 7.74 -5.21
N CYS A 191 -17.87 7.52 -4.00
CA CYS A 191 -16.44 7.58 -3.78
C CYS A 191 -15.76 6.38 -4.44
N GLN A 192 -14.94 6.64 -5.46
CA GLN A 192 -14.21 5.60 -6.20
C GLN A 192 -13.10 4.91 -5.38
N PHE A 193 -12.80 5.39 -4.17
CA PHE A 193 -11.79 4.81 -3.28
C PHE A 193 -12.40 3.86 -2.26
N CYS A 194 -13.46 4.27 -1.57
CA CYS A 194 -14.08 3.47 -0.50
C CYS A 194 -15.45 2.89 -0.86
N GLY A 195 -16.02 3.26 -2.00
CA GLY A 195 -17.36 2.85 -2.41
C GLY A 195 -18.50 3.51 -1.62
N ALA A 196 -18.22 4.53 -0.80
CA ALA A 196 -19.28 5.25 -0.09
C ALA A 196 -20.23 5.94 -1.09
N HIS A 197 -21.53 5.76 -0.86
CA HIS A 197 -22.60 6.33 -1.66
C HIS A 197 -23.19 7.56 -0.95
N TYR A 198 -23.13 8.72 -1.58
CA TYR A 198 -23.68 9.97 -1.08
C TYR A 198 -24.97 10.32 -1.81
N ARG A 199 -25.99 10.73 -1.04
CA ARG A 199 -27.23 11.33 -1.55
C ARG A 199 -27.27 12.76 -1.06
N LEU A 200 -27.33 13.71 -1.99
CA LEU A 200 -27.22 15.14 -1.72
C LEU A 200 -28.45 15.87 -2.26
N ASP A 201 -28.89 16.87 -1.50
CA ASP A 201 -29.95 17.78 -1.91
C ASP A 201 -29.41 18.71 -3.01
N PRO A 202 -30.04 18.80 -4.20
CA PRO A 202 -29.63 19.72 -5.25
C PRO A 202 -29.53 21.18 -4.80
N ASP A 203 -30.38 21.62 -3.86
CA ASP A 203 -30.42 23.02 -3.41
C ASP A 203 -29.16 23.41 -2.62
N ASP A 204 -28.48 22.42 -2.03
CA ASP A 204 -27.23 22.54 -1.28
C ASP A 204 -25.96 22.51 -2.17
N LEU A 205 -26.11 22.41 -3.49
CA LEU A 205 -25.01 22.19 -4.45
C LEU A 205 -24.83 23.33 -5.46
N GLY A 206 -23.65 23.35 -6.08
CA GLY A 206 -23.25 24.38 -7.05
C GLY A 206 -22.77 25.67 -6.39
N PHE A 207 -22.22 26.60 -7.18
CA PHE A 207 -21.72 27.87 -6.64
C PHE A 207 -22.84 28.78 -6.12
N GLN A 208 -24.06 28.64 -6.66
CA GLN A 208 -25.25 29.40 -6.24
C GLN A 208 -25.81 28.96 -4.88
N ALA A 209 -25.46 27.77 -4.38
CA ALA A 209 -25.87 27.33 -3.04
C ALA A 209 -25.31 28.22 -1.93
N ALA A 210 -24.10 28.75 -2.10
CA ALA A 210 -23.51 29.69 -1.14
C ALA A 210 -24.26 31.05 -1.13
N GLU A 211 -24.73 31.50 -2.29
CA GLU A 211 -25.54 32.71 -2.43
C GLU A 211 -26.90 32.53 -1.75
N ARG A 212 -27.54 31.36 -1.91
CA ARG A 212 -28.79 31.00 -1.21
C ARG A 212 -28.65 31.02 0.31
N LYS A 213 -27.50 30.55 0.84
CA LYS A 213 -27.24 30.49 2.29
C LYS A 213 -26.89 31.84 2.92
N ASN A 214 -26.33 32.78 2.14
CA ASN A 214 -25.96 34.11 2.62
C ASN A 214 -27.06 35.17 2.40
N GLY A 215 -28.08 34.86 1.59
CA GLY A 215 -29.20 35.75 1.27
C GLY A 215 -30.51 35.45 2.03
N GLY A 216 -30.45 34.61 3.08
CA GLY A 216 -31.59 34.24 3.93
C GLY A 216 -31.64 35.01 5.25
#